data_AF-A0A7K8N719-F1
#
_entry.id   AF-A0A7K8N719-F1
#
_cell.length_a   1.000
_cell.length_b   1.000
_cell.length_c   1.000
_cell.angle_alpha   90.00
_cell.angle_beta   90.00
_cell.angle_gamma   90.00
#
_symmetry.space_group_name_H-M   'P 1'
#
loop_
_entity.id
_entity.type
_entity.pdbx_description
1 polymer ?
#
loop_
_entity_poly.entity_id
_entity_poly.type
_entity_poly.pdbx_seq_one_letter_code
_entity_poly.pdbx_strand_id
1 'polypeptide(L)'
;ERTRRLLFRGAQAYMGGAWPAGAPGPGAVSRSPEPGGEAQDTCSGRRWSGQLLIGHDGKLLRRSAAMEKAVPPVGVSKACSMCVRTADVKEACTQCDQFVCQNCSRLCSSCNTVTCSLCSIIDYGDVGEQVLCNGCSIFQV
;
A
#
# COMPACT_ATOMS: atom_id res chain seq x y z
N GLU A 1 -6.11 15.03 -30.54
CA GLU A 1 -7.25 14.09 -30.41
C GLU A 1 -6.90 12.58 -30.47
N ARG A 2 -5.69 12.19 -30.91
CA ARG A 2 -5.26 10.78 -31.06
C ARG A 2 -5.18 10.01 -29.73
N THR A 3 -4.61 10.62 -28.68
CA THR A 3 -4.49 10.01 -27.34
C THR A 3 -5.86 9.71 -26.72
N ARG A 4 -6.81 10.65 -26.85
CA ARG A 4 -8.19 10.47 -26.39
C ARG A 4 -8.84 9.25 -27.04
N ARG A 5 -8.74 9.12 -28.37
CA ARG A 5 -9.29 7.96 -29.09
C ARG A 5 -8.65 6.63 -28.64
N LEU A 6 -7.34 6.62 -28.38
CA LEU A 6 -6.63 5.45 -27.86
C LEU A 6 -7.14 5.03 -26.47
N LEU A 7 -7.32 5.98 -25.56
CA LEU A 7 -7.84 5.71 -24.21
C LEU A 7 -9.26 5.13 -24.25
N PHE A 8 -10.15 5.71 -25.08
CA PHE A 8 -11.53 5.21 -25.21
C PHE A 8 -11.60 3.81 -25.83
N ARG A 9 -10.75 3.52 -26.83
CA ARG A 9 -10.68 2.17 -27.43
C ARG A 9 -10.14 1.13 -26.45
N GLY A 10 -9.13 1.48 -25.66
CA GLY A 10 -8.59 0.60 -24.62
C GLY A 10 -9.62 0.24 -23.55
N ALA A 11 -10.40 1.23 -23.08
CA ALA A 11 -11.46 1.00 -22.11
C ALA A 11 -12.59 0.10 -22.65
N GLN A 12 -12.97 0.28 -23.92
CA GLN A 12 -13.96 -0.60 -24.58
C GLN A 12 -13.46 -2.04 -24.72
N ALA A 13 -12.19 -2.24 -25.08
CA ALA A 13 -11.60 -3.57 -25.17
C ALA A 13 -11.58 -4.31 -23.81
N TYR A 14 -11.36 -3.57 -22.72
CA TYR A 14 -11.38 -4.12 -21.36
C TYR A 14 -12.80 -4.47 -20.88
N MET A 15 -13.79 -3.60 -21.12
CA MET A 15 -15.18 -3.86 -20.72
C MET A 15 -15.89 -4.89 -21.60
N GLY A 16 -15.44 -5.06 -22.85
CA GLY A 16 -16.09 -5.91 -23.85
C GLY A 16 -15.87 -7.40 -23.69
N GLY A 17 -15.03 -7.87 -22.76
CA GLY A 17 -14.90 -9.29 -22.40
C GLY A 17 -14.65 -10.27 -23.56
N ALA A 18 -14.22 -9.81 -24.73
CA ALA A 18 -14.07 -10.64 -25.92
C ALA A 18 -12.59 -10.98 -26.11
N TRP A 19 -12.08 -11.86 -25.26
CA TRP A 19 -10.95 -12.70 -25.68
C TRP A 19 -11.54 -13.78 -26.60
N PRO A 20 -11.27 -13.77 -27.91
CA PRO A 20 -11.68 -14.88 -28.76
C PRO A 20 -10.91 -16.13 -28.31
N ALA A 21 -11.65 -17.05 -27.70
CA ALA A 21 -11.20 -18.42 -27.53
C ALA A 21 -11.00 -19.06 -28.92
N GLY A 22 -9.75 -19.34 -29.30
CA GLY A 22 -9.46 -20.28 -30.38
C GLY A 22 -8.15 -20.07 -31.14
N ALA A 23 -7.08 -20.74 -30.69
CA ALA A 23 -6.09 -21.48 -31.50
C ALA A 23 -4.95 -22.04 -30.59
N PRO A 24 -4.30 -23.16 -30.94
CA PRO A 24 -4.09 -24.27 -30.01
C PRO A 24 -2.67 -24.36 -29.39
N GLY A 25 -2.62 -24.79 -28.13
CA GLY A 25 -1.41 -25.20 -27.37
C GLY A 25 -1.85 -26.08 -26.18
N PRO A 26 -1.07 -27.09 -25.76
CA PRO A 26 -1.57 -28.41 -25.40
C PRO A 26 -2.49 -28.39 -24.17
N GLY A 27 -3.72 -28.87 -24.41
CA GLY A 27 -4.75 -28.96 -23.40
C GLY A 27 -4.54 -30.13 -22.43
N ALA A 28 -5.05 -29.93 -21.23
CA ALA A 28 -5.78 -30.98 -20.56
C ALA A 28 -6.99 -30.34 -19.85
N VAL A 29 -8.18 -30.61 -20.42
CA VAL A 29 -9.38 -31.08 -19.73
C VAL A 29 -9.95 -30.17 -18.61
N SER A 30 -11.23 -29.94 -18.47
CA SER A 30 -12.47 -30.09 -19.25
C SER A 30 -13.54 -29.69 -18.23
N ARG A 31 -14.56 -28.96 -18.69
CA ARG A 31 -15.92 -28.93 -18.12
C ARG A 31 -16.11 -28.41 -16.68
N SER A 32 -16.80 -27.27 -16.61
CA SER A 32 -17.80 -27.02 -15.58
C SER A 32 -18.80 -28.19 -15.55
N PRO A 33 -19.22 -28.63 -14.36
CA PRO A 33 -20.54 -28.22 -13.89
C PRO A 33 -20.54 -27.84 -12.39
N GLU A 34 -21.18 -26.73 -12.04
CA GLU A 34 -21.84 -26.62 -10.72
C GLU A 34 -22.90 -27.74 -10.64
N PRO A 35 -23.31 -28.32 -9.48
CA PRO A 35 -23.29 -27.73 -8.14
C PRO A 35 -22.92 -28.71 -6.98
N GLY A 36 -22.47 -28.13 -5.86
CA GLY A 36 -22.45 -28.80 -4.55
C GLY A 36 -21.15 -29.54 -4.20
N GLY A 37 -20.58 -29.16 -3.06
CA GLY A 37 -19.43 -29.83 -2.48
C GLY A 37 -18.45 -28.83 -1.87
N GLU A 38 -18.30 -28.95 -0.56
CA GLU A 38 -17.38 -28.21 0.28
C GLU A 38 -15.97 -28.15 -0.34
N ALA A 39 -15.55 -26.96 -0.74
CA ALA A 39 -14.15 -26.67 -1.02
C ALA A 39 -13.84 -25.35 -0.33
N GLN A 40 -13.22 -25.46 0.85
CA GLN A 40 -12.53 -24.36 1.50
C GLN A 40 -11.43 -23.90 0.55
N ASP A 41 -11.79 -22.95 -0.31
CA ASP A 41 -10.87 -22.32 -1.24
C ASP A 41 -9.98 -21.37 -0.44
N THR A 42 -8.97 -21.96 0.19
CA THR A 42 -7.89 -21.27 0.91
C THR A 42 -6.92 -20.66 -0.10
N CYS A 43 -7.45 -19.91 -1.06
CA CYS A 43 -6.64 -18.98 -1.82
C CYS A 43 -6.41 -17.76 -0.93
N SER A 44 -5.47 -17.91 0.02
CA SER A 44 -4.92 -16.83 0.84
C SER A 44 -4.17 -15.86 -0.07
N GLY A 45 -4.94 -15.05 -0.80
CA GLY A 45 -4.42 -13.99 -1.64
C GLY A 45 -3.54 -13.09 -0.80
N ARG A 46 -2.25 -13.01 -1.18
CA ARG A 46 -1.28 -12.07 -0.61
C ARG A 46 -1.94 -10.69 -0.53
N ARG A 47 -2.33 -10.31 0.69
CA ARG A 47 -3.00 -9.05 0.99
C ARG A 47 -1.95 -7.95 0.92
N TRP A 48 -1.87 -7.26 -0.21
CA TRP A 48 -0.97 -6.13 -0.36
C TRP A 48 -1.44 -4.98 0.53
N SER A 49 -0.69 -4.70 1.59
CA SER A 49 -0.86 -3.50 2.41
C SER A 49 -0.70 -2.27 1.52
N GLY A 50 -1.77 -1.50 1.34
CA GLY A 50 -1.77 -0.26 0.55
C GLY A 50 -2.73 -0.22 -0.63
N GLN A 51 -3.44 -1.30 -0.96
CA GLN A 51 -4.51 -1.24 -1.97
C GLN A 51 -5.71 -0.45 -1.42
N LEU A 52 -6.16 0.54 -2.20
CA LEU A 52 -7.40 1.27 -1.96
C LEU A 52 -8.57 0.51 -2.61
N LEU A 53 -9.67 0.39 -1.89
CA LEU A 53 -10.92 -0.19 -2.40
C LEU A 53 -11.75 0.92 -3.06
N ILE A 54 -12.37 0.65 -4.21
CA ILE A 54 -13.35 1.57 -4.78
C ILE A 54 -14.65 1.41 -4.00
N GLY A 55 -15.07 2.46 -3.29
CA GLY A 55 -16.33 2.54 -2.59
C GLY A 55 -17.51 2.54 -3.56
N HIS A 56 -18.69 2.18 -3.06
CA HIS A 56 -19.93 2.22 -3.84
C HIS A 56 -20.28 3.65 -4.31
N ASP A 57 -19.72 4.66 -3.65
CA ASP A 57 -19.80 6.08 -4.00
C ASP A 57 -18.70 6.53 -4.98
N GLY A 58 -17.90 5.59 -5.49
CA GLY A 58 -16.79 5.83 -6.42
C GLY A 58 -15.52 6.39 -5.77
N LYS A 59 -15.51 6.59 -4.45
CA LYS A 59 -14.33 7.12 -3.75
C LYS A 59 -13.35 6.01 -3.41
N LEU A 60 -12.07 6.34 -3.38
CA LEU A 60 -11.03 5.41 -2.96
C LEU A 60 -10.98 5.35 -1.44
N LEU A 61 -11.37 4.22 -0.88
CA LEU A 61 -11.35 3.93 0.54
C LEU A 61 -10.06 3.19 0.88
N ARG A 62 -9.32 3.70 1.88
CA ARG A 62 -8.21 2.94 2.46
C ARG A 62 -8.84 1.74 3.18
N ARG A 63 -8.51 0.52 2.76
CA ARG A 63 -9.00 -0.69 3.42
C ARG A 63 -8.42 -0.73 4.83
N SER A 64 -9.17 -0.25 5.82
CA SER A 64 -8.77 -0.27 7.22
C SER A 64 -8.58 -1.72 7.65
N ALA A 65 -7.41 -2.03 8.18
CA ALA A 65 -7.10 -3.29 8.84
C ALA A 65 -7.79 -3.36 10.21
N ALA A 66 -9.09 -3.08 10.26
CA ALA A 66 -9.85 -2.93 11.50
C ALA A 66 -11.26 -3.48 11.32
N MET A 67 -11.38 -4.79 11.14
CA MET A 67 -12.43 -5.58 11.80
C MET A 67 -12.13 -7.08 11.68
N GLU A 68 -11.01 -7.52 12.24
CA GLU A 68 -10.94 -8.84 12.84
C GLU A 68 -9.74 -8.83 13.76
N LYS A 69 -9.86 -9.49 14.90
CA LYS A 69 -8.78 -9.76 15.85
C LYS A 69 -7.79 -10.74 15.20
N ALA A 70 -7.18 -10.33 14.10
CA ALA A 70 -6.20 -11.11 13.38
C ALA A 70 -4.90 -10.99 14.14
N VAL A 71 -4.56 -12.08 14.84
CA VAL A 71 -3.18 -12.39 15.23
C VAL A 71 -2.29 -11.99 14.05
N PRO A 72 -1.30 -11.10 14.24
CA PRO A 72 -0.47 -10.67 13.12
C PRO A 72 0.14 -11.92 12.50
N PRO A 73 0.03 -12.13 11.18
CA PRO A 73 0.62 -13.28 10.54
C PRO A 73 2.11 -13.26 10.87
N VAL A 74 2.56 -14.33 11.50
CA VAL A 74 3.97 -14.55 11.85
C VAL A 74 4.76 -14.43 10.56
N GLY A 75 5.42 -13.29 10.34
CA GLY A 75 6.12 -13.00 9.09
C GLY A 75 5.91 -11.63 8.46
N VAL A 76 5.26 -10.66 9.12
CA VAL A 76 5.44 -9.25 8.70
C VAL A 76 6.93 -8.94 8.83
N SER A 77 7.58 -8.61 7.70
CA SER A 77 9.02 -8.36 7.66
C SER A 77 9.44 -7.44 8.82
N LYS A 78 10.23 -7.99 9.74
CA LYS A 78 10.87 -7.25 10.84
C LYS A 78 11.94 -6.26 10.34
N ALA A 79 11.96 -5.95 9.04
CA ALA A 79 12.83 -4.98 8.40
C ALA A 79 12.26 -3.56 8.45
N CYS A 80 13.10 -2.57 8.74
CA CYS A 80 12.76 -1.15 8.61
C CYS A 80 12.41 -0.83 7.15
N SER A 81 11.32 -0.08 6.91
CA SER A 81 10.92 0.31 5.56
C SER A 81 11.94 1.21 4.85
N MET A 82 12.83 1.87 5.60
CA MET A 82 13.83 2.80 5.06
C MET A 82 15.17 2.13 4.78
N CYS A 83 15.76 1.47 5.78
CA CYS A 83 17.09 0.89 5.67
C CYS A 83 17.07 -0.63 5.40
N VAL A 84 15.89 -1.26 5.31
CA VAL A 84 15.69 -2.72 5.14
C VAL A 84 16.38 -3.62 6.18
N ARG A 85 17.08 -3.05 7.16
CA ARG A 85 17.67 -3.80 8.28
C ARG A 85 16.58 -4.29 9.22
N THR A 86 16.74 -5.52 9.70
CA THR A 86 15.93 -6.04 10.80
C THR A 86 16.25 -5.27 12.07
N ALA A 87 15.21 -4.75 12.72
CA ALA A 87 15.32 -4.07 14.01
C ALA A 87 14.22 -4.60 14.93
N ASP A 88 14.60 -4.91 16.17
CA ASP A 88 13.67 -5.43 17.18
C ASP A 88 12.71 -4.35 17.70
N VAL A 89 13.20 -3.11 17.77
CA VAL A 89 12.39 -1.94 18.15
C VAL A 89 12.09 -1.11 16.90
N LYS A 90 10.79 -0.93 16.64
CA LYS A 90 10.29 -0.15 15.51
C LYS A 90 9.15 0.75 15.95
N GLU A 91 9.14 1.94 15.40
CA GLU A 91 8.07 2.92 15.57
C GLU A 91 7.40 3.17 14.22
N ALA A 92 6.12 3.52 14.24
CA ALA A 92 5.38 3.88 13.03
C ALA A 92 5.49 5.40 12.81
N CYS A 93 5.87 5.81 11.60
CA CYS A 93 5.86 7.21 11.21
C CYS A 93 4.42 7.74 11.17
N THR A 94 4.11 8.86 11.83
CA THR A 94 2.75 9.41 11.90
C THR A 94 2.22 9.93 10.56
N GLN A 95 3.11 10.20 9.60
CA GLN A 95 2.75 10.77 8.30
C GLN A 95 2.46 9.70 7.23
N CYS A 96 3.16 8.55 7.28
CA CYS A 96 3.06 7.52 6.25
C CYS A 96 2.73 6.12 6.79
N ASP A 97 2.55 5.99 8.10
CA ASP A 97 2.22 4.75 8.83
C ASP A 97 3.22 3.59 8.61
N GLN A 98 4.43 3.89 8.11
CA GLN A 98 5.47 2.88 7.87
C GLN A 98 6.34 2.66 9.10
N PHE A 99 6.71 1.40 9.35
CA PHE A 99 7.58 1.02 10.46
C PHE A 99 9.05 1.32 10.16
N VAL A 100 9.66 2.15 11.02
CA VAL A 100 11.06 2.55 10.94
C VAL A 100 11.82 2.13 12.19
N CYS A 101 13.11 1.82 12.04
CA CYS A 101 14.00 1.60 13.18
C CYS A 101 14.39 2.93 13.83
N GLN A 102 14.92 2.90 15.05
CA GLN A 102 15.35 4.10 15.79
C GLN A 102 16.34 4.99 15.02
N ASN A 103 17.18 4.40 14.16
CA ASN A 103 18.13 5.19 13.35
C ASN A 103 17.48 5.88 12.14
N CYS A 104 16.31 5.42 11.72
CA CYS A 104 15.55 5.98 10.61
C CYS A 104 14.32 6.79 11.08
N SER A 105 14.00 6.74 12.37
CA SER A 105 13.03 7.64 12.99
C SER A 105 13.72 8.93 13.44
N ARG A 106 12.95 10.01 13.40
CA ARG A 106 13.30 11.33 13.92
C ARG A 106 12.09 11.89 14.65
N LEU A 107 12.33 12.73 15.65
CA LEU A 107 11.27 13.45 16.34
C LEU A 107 11.14 14.86 15.77
N CYS A 108 9.92 15.26 15.48
CA CYS A 108 9.64 16.64 15.08
C CYS A 108 9.82 17.57 16.28
N SER A 109 10.64 18.61 16.16
CA SER A 109 10.88 19.60 17.22
C SER A 109 9.61 20.35 17.62
N SER A 110 8.64 20.51 16.71
CA SER A 110 7.41 21.29 16.98
C SER A 110 6.30 20.48 17.62
N CYS A 111 6.03 19.26 17.14
CA CYS A 111 4.91 18.43 17.60
C CYS A 111 5.33 17.15 18.33
N ASN A 112 6.63 16.93 18.49
CA ASN A 112 7.24 15.77 19.14
C ASN A 112 6.74 14.40 18.62
N THR A 113 6.22 14.36 17.39
CA THR A 113 5.78 13.12 16.77
C THR A 113 6.92 12.42 16.06
N VAL A 114 6.84 11.09 16.01
CA VAL A 114 7.80 10.25 15.29
C VAL A 114 7.56 10.34 13.79
N THR A 115 8.61 10.68 13.07
CA THR A 115 8.61 10.79 11.60
C THR A 115 9.79 10.03 11.01
N CYS A 116 9.62 9.48 9.80
CA CYS A 116 10.74 8.89 9.08
C CYS A 116 11.58 9.96 8.38
N SER A 117 12.81 9.62 8.01
CA SER A 117 13.72 10.52 7.28
C SER A 117 13.16 11.10 5.97
N LEU A 118 12.17 10.45 5.35
CA LEU A 118 11.48 10.96 4.14
C LEU A 118 10.34 11.94 4.47
N CYS A 119 9.76 11.84 5.66
CA CYS A 119 8.64 12.65 6.12
C CYS A 119 9.09 13.79 7.05
N SER A 120 10.39 13.95 7.22
CA SER A 120 11.03 14.99 8.01
C SER A 120 11.93 15.86 7.14
N ILE A 121 11.95 17.15 7.42
CA ILE A 121 12.87 18.13 6.85
C ILE A 121 13.81 18.56 7.97
N ILE A 122 15.11 18.64 7.66
CA ILE A 122 16.11 19.20 8.56
C ILE A 122 16.29 20.66 8.15
N ASP A 123 15.84 21.57 9.02
CA ASP A 123 16.09 22.99 8.90
C ASP A 123 17.44 23.33 9.55
N TYR A 124 18.31 23.99 8.79
CA TYR A 124 19.64 24.43 9.23
C TYR A 124 19.64 25.94 9.47
N GLY A 125 18.64 26.43 10.21
CA GLY A 125 18.50 27.84 10.56
C GLY A 125 19.55 28.34 11.56
N ASP A 126 19.43 29.62 11.94
CA ASP A 126 20.38 30.32 12.83
C ASP A 126 20.53 29.73 14.24
N VAL A 127 19.57 28.89 14.68
CA VAL A 127 19.55 28.28 16.02
C VAL A 127 20.11 26.84 16.01
N GLY A 128 20.57 26.35 14.86
CA GLY A 128 21.12 25.00 14.68
C GLY A 128 20.19 24.05 13.92
N GLU A 129 20.53 22.76 13.92
CA GLU A 129 19.76 21.72 13.22
C GLU A 129 18.43 21.44 13.92
N GLN A 130 17.32 21.68 13.22
CA GLN A 130 15.98 21.37 13.70
C GLN A 130 15.31 20.37 12.77
N VAL A 131 14.69 19.33 13.34
CA VAL A 131 13.92 18.36 12.56
C VAL A 131 12.45 18.72 12.62
N LEU A 132 11.80 18.81 11.47
CA LEU A 132 10.38 19.13 11.38
C LEU A 132 9.68 18.10 10.53
N CYS A 133 8.47 17.70 10.92
CA CYS A 133 7.64 16.94 10.02
C CYS A 133 7.16 17.81 8.86
N ASN A 134 6.83 17.20 7.72
CA ASN A 134 6.29 17.92 6.55
C ASN A 134 5.03 18.77 6.86
N GLY A 135 4.31 18.46 7.95
CA GLY A 135 3.18 19.30 8.41
C GLY A 135 3.66 20.55 9.14
N CYS A 136 4.63 20.42 10.05
CA CYS A 136 5.16 21.54 10.84
C CYS A 136 6.08 22.46 10.03
N SER A 137 6.76 21.93 9.00
CA SER A 137 7.63 22.74 8.14
C SER A 137 6.88 23.84 7.37
N ILE A 138 5.59 23.65 7.10
CA ILE A 138 4.76 24.64 6.37
C ILE A 138 4.53 25.90 7.19
N PHE A 139 4.65 25.81 8.53
CA PHE A 139 4.40 26.94 9.43
C PHE A 139 5.66 27.75 9.76
N GLN A 140 6.82 27.42 9.18
CA GLN A 140 8.08 28.15 9.36
C GLN A 140 8.31 29.24 8.31
N VAL A 141 7.25 29.97 7.92
CA VAL A 141 7.35 31.07 6.95
C VAL A 141 7.68 32.39 7.67
#